data_AF-A0A7S7RP38-F1
#
_entry.id   AF-A0A7S7RP38-F1
#
_cell.length_a   1.000
_cell.length_b   1.000
_cell.length_c   1.000
_cell.angle_alpha   90.00
_cell.angle_beta   90.00
_cell.angle_gamma   90.00
#
_symmetry.space_group_name_H-M   'P 1'
#
loop_
_entity.id
_entity.type
_entity.pdbx_description
1 polymer ?
#
loop_
_entity_poly.entity_id
_entity_poly.type
_entity_poly.pdbx_seq_one_letter_code
_entity_poly.pdbx_strand_id
1 'polypeptide(L)'
;MKHSIFVIPIIILMAWSYLQAENKQLQTTQKVYKHSKEELKNKCDTCHDMREGNEYFHMPVKIGTCTACHNVNTDTKDLLRIKESPEMCILCHSSKRTTYYEDKYQHPAIKQRGCTGCHDPHSGERQFRLKHDKRKDLCLSCHTEKKEWINSVKNKHGAIFLEDGGCFFCHDPHGTNRPKMLKAPTSKDLCLSCHNKPLKRDEDGKMLLNMKEHLENNTKWHGPIITGNCVGCHNPHGSDNHRMLKGPYPSKSIEKFKPESYFCFICHDSEKITQAFTTTFTNFRRNDKNLHTVHVQKSSIVCGTCHEFHAVKEQIPLLKDKTTFAGTKFSLNYMKNIDGGSCNPICHNKREYKRGPEAKK
;
A
#
# COMPACT_ATOMS: atom_id res chain seq x y z
N MET A 1 15.95 76.48 -35.17
CA MET A 1 17.18 75.66 -35.07
C MET A 1 16.80 74.34 -34.42
N LYS A 2 17.08 73.22 -35.09
CA LYS A 2 16.70 71.85 -34.70
C LYS A 2 17.68 71.34 -33.64
N HIS A 3 17.18 70.81 -32.52
CA HIS A 3 17.92 69.87 -31.68
C HIS A 3 17.03 68.66 -31.39
N SER A 4 17.19 67.60 -32.17
CA SER A 4 16.76 66.25 -31.78
C SER A 4 17.94 65.58 -31.06
N ILE A 5 17.79 65.38 -29.76
CA ILE A 5 18.72 64.62 -28.92
C ILE A 5 18.40 63.13 -29.14
N PHE A 6 19.36 62.39 -29.70
CA PHE A 6 19.31 60.92 -29.80
C PHE A 6 19.51 60.32 -28.40
N VAL A 7 18.47 59.71 -27.83
CA VAL A 7 18.54 58.95 -26.57
C VAL A 7 18.37 57.46 -26.86
N ILE A 8 19.41 56.83 -27.43
CA ILE A 8 19.66 55.38 -27.45
C ILE A 8 21.20 55.26 -27.57
N PRO A 9 21.98 54.49 -26.76
CA PRO A 9 21.65 53.21 -26.13
C PRO A 9 22.37 52.91 -24.79
N ILE A 10 21.70 52.96 -23.64
CA ILE A 10 22.23 52.31 -22.41
C ILE A 10 21.80 50.84 -22.34
N ILE A 11 20.62 50.52 -22.89
CA ILE A 11 20.05 49.16 -22.88
C ILE A 11 20.85 48.18 -23.77
N ILE A 12 21.38 48.64 -24.92
CA ILE A 12 22.19 47.79 -25.81
C ILE A 12 23.55 47.45 -25.18
N LEU A 13 24.15 48.38 -24.44
CA LEU A 13 25.41 48.14 -23.72
C LEU A 13 25.23 47.16 -22.55
N MET A 14 24.11 47.21 -21.84
CA MET A 14 23.78 46.24 -20.79
C MET A 14 23.45 44.84 -21.35
N ALA A 15 22.74 44.77 -22.48
CA ALA A 15 22.46 43.50 -23.15
C ALA A 15 23.74 42.85 -23.71
N TRP A 16 24.67 43.66 -24.24
CA TRP A 16 25.95 43.16 -24.77
C TRP A 16 26.89 42.67 -23.66
N SER A 17 26.92 43.36 -22.52
CA SER A 17 27.69 42.93 -21.35
C SER A 17 27.09 41.70 -20.66
N TYR A 18 25.75 41.55 -20.65
CA TYR A 18 25.08 40.33 -20.18
C TYR A 18 25.35 39.13 -21.08
N LEU A 19 25.25 39.30 -22.41
CA LEU A 19 25.59 38.26 -23.39
C LEU A 19 27.07 37.87 -23.34
N GLN A 20 27.98 38.81 -23.09
CA GLN A 20 29.40 38.51 -22.88
C GLN A 20 29.65 37.74 -21.57
N ALA A 21 28.91 38.03 -20.51
CA ALA A 21 29.00 37.30 -19.25
C ALA A 21 28.49 35.86 -19.37
N GLU A 22 27.34 35.64 -20.02
CA GLU A 22 26.82 34.30 -20.33
C GLU A 22 27.77 33.52 -21.24
N ASN A 23 28.30 34.14 -22.29
CA ASN A 23 29.25 33.48 -23.19
C ASN A 23 30.57 33.13 -22.47
N LYS A 24 31.04 33.98 -21.55
CA LYS A 24 32.22 33.69 -20.72
C LYS A 24 31.95 32.57 -19.71
N GLN A 25 30.72 32.45 -19.19
CA GLN A 25 30.27 31.38 -18.30
C GLN A 25 30.06 30.05 -19.04
N LEU A 26 29.55 30.09 -20.28
CA LEU A 26 29.47 28.95 -21.21
C LEU A 26 30.86 28.49 -21.64
N GLN A 27 31.78 29.41 -21.95
CA GLN A 27 33.16 29.07 -22.32
C GLN A 27 33.98 28.54 -21.15
N THR A 28 33.75 29.01 -19.91
CA THR A 28 34.39 28.46 -18.71
C THR A 28 33.83 27.11 -18.31
N THR A 29 32.52 26.87 -18.45
CA THR A 29 31.94 25.54 -18.28
C THR A 29 32.41 24.57 -19.36
N GLN A 30 32.52 25.01 -20.62
CA GLN A 30 33.06 24.20 -21.73
C GLN A 30 34.56 23.91 -21.58
N LYS A 31 35.35 24.80 -20.95
CA LYS A 31 36.77 24.57 -20.64
C LYS A 31 37.02 23.59 -19.49
N VAL A 32 36.07 23.41 -18.58
CA VAL A 32 36.17 22.43 -17.46
C VAL A 32 35.81 21.01 -17.92
N TYR A 33 35.04 20.88 -19.01
CA TYR A 33 34.70 19.59 -19.64
C TYR A 33 35.47 19.38 -20.95
N LYS A 34 36.80 19.54 -20.89
CA LYS A 34 37.69 19.55 -22.05
C LYS A 34 38.07 18.15 -22.55
N HIS A 35 37.10 17.24 -22.63
CA HIS A 35 37.27 16.01 -23.39
C HIS A 35 36.11 15.92 -24.38
N SER A 36 36.43 15.72 -25.64
CA SER A 36 35.40 15.43 -26.65
C SER A 36 34.64 14.16 -26.24
N LYS A 37 33.37 14.06 -26.65
CA LYS A 37 32.55 12.85 -26.45
C LYS A 37 33.27 11.59 -26.96
N GLU A 38 34.12 11.75 -27.97
CA GLU A 38 34.91 10.73 -28.64
C GLU A 38 36.19 10.35 -27.86
N GLU A 39 36.89 11.32 -27.25
CA GLU A 39 38.03 11.05 -26.36
C GLU A 39 37.62 10.32 -25.07
N LEU A 40 36.45 10.65 -24.49
CA LEU A 40 35.93 9.94 -23.31
C LEU A 40 35.45 8.53 -23.67
N LYS A 41 34.84 8.37 -24.85
CA LYS A 41 34.48 7.06 -25.40
C LYS A 41 35.73 6.18 -25.50
N ASN A 42 36.80 6.70 -26.10
CA ASN A 42 38.04 5.95 -26.33
C ASN A 42 38.94 5.74 -25.10
N LYS A 43 38.70 6.43 -23.97
CA LYS A 43 39.51 6.27 -22.75
C LYS A 43 38.82 5.45 -21.66
N CYS A 44 37.49 5.48 -21.61
CA CYS A 44 36.73 4.79 -20.58
C CYS A 44 36.09 3.48 -21.10
N ASP A 45 35.62 3.45 -22.35
CA ASP A 45 34.99 2.25 -22.93
C ASP A 45 36.02 1.17 -23.31
N THR A 46 37.32 1.49 -23.24
CA THR A 46 38.41 0.51 -23.43
C THR A 46 38.52 -0.51 -22.31
N CYS A 47 37.98 -0.22 -21.13
CA CYS A 47 38.03 -1.12 -19.97
C CYS A 47 36.71 -1.85 -19.72
N HIS A 48 35.57 -1.18 -19.93
CA HIS A 48 34.25 -1.80 -19.89
C HIS A 48 33.24 -0.98 -20.69
N ASP A 49 32.32 -1.66 -21.36
CA ASP A 49 31.26 -1.00 -22.10
C ASP A 49 30.22 -0.42 -21.13
N MET A 50 30.07 0.91 -21.15
CA MET A 50 29.12 1.64 -20.28
C MET A 50 27.83 2.03 -21.00
N ARG A 51 27.72 1.76 -22.31
CA ARG A 51 26.74 2.42 -23.17
C ARG A 51 26.00 1.52 -24.16
N GLU A 52 26.42 0.28 -24.37
CA GLU A 52 25.70 -0.59 -25.31
C GLU A 52 24.52 -1.32 -24.67
N GLY A 53 23.46 -1.49 -25.46
CA GLY A 53 22.32 -2.38 -25.18
C GLY A 53 21.16 -1.80 -24.36
N ASN A 54 21.35 -0.73 -23.60
CA ASN A 54 20.32 -0.24 -22.67
C ASN A 54 19.50 0.95 -23.20
N GLU A 55 18.20 0.99 -22.90
CA GLU A 55 17.28 2.06 -23.31
C GLU A 55 17.37 3.30 -22.39
N TYR A 56 17.56 3.09 -21.07
CA TYR A 56 17.45 4.15 -20.07
C TYR A 56 18.82 4.54 -19.50
N PHE A 57 19.41 5.60 -20.04
CA PHE A 57 20.67 6.15 -19.52
C PHE A 57 20.47 7.09 -18.33
N HIS A 58 21.40 7.07 -17.39
CA HIS A 58 21.55 8.11 -16.38
C HIS A 58 22.09 9.38 -17.04
N MET A 59 21.56 10.55 -16.68
CA MET A 59 21.81 11.80 -17.41
C MET A 59 23.31 12.12 -17.58
N PRO A 60 24.16 12.10 -16.53
CA PRO A 60 25.60 12.30 -16.67
C PRO A 60 26.27 11.37 -17.69
N VAL A 61 25.82 10.11 -17.78
CA VAL A 61 26.33 9.15 -18.77
C VAL A 61 25.86 9.51 -20.18
N LYS A 62 24.57 9.88 -20.34
CA LYS A 62 23.96 10.24 -21.61
C LYS A 62 24.65 11.44 -22.28
N ILE A 63 25.05 12.44 -21.49
CA ILE A 63 25.71 13.66 -22.01
C ILE A 63 27.25 13.59 -21.94
N GLY A 64 27.82 12.50 -21.44
CA GLY A 64 29.27 12.30 -21.40
C GLY A 64 29.99 13.04 -20.28
N THR A 65 29.30 13.43 -19.21
CA THR A 65 29.91 14.08 -18.04
C THR A 65 30.41 13.04 -17.03
N CYS A 66 31.30 12.14 -17.46
CA CYS A 66 31.82 11.06 -16.62
C CYS A 66 32.53 11.59 -15.37
N THR A 67 33.20 12.74 -15.49
CA THR A 67 33.90 13.42 -14.41
C THR A 67 32.99 14.00 -13.33
N ALA A 68 31.67 13.98 -13.52
CA ALA A 68 30.73 14.35 -12.46
C ALA A 68 30.80 13.37 -11.28
N CYS A 69 30.99 12.07 -11.58
CA CYS A 69 31.06 11.02 -10.58
C CYS A 69 32.45 10.39 -10.50
N HIS A 70 33.23 10.42 -11.58
CA HIS A 70 34.54 9.77 -11.65
C HIS A 70 35.72 10.75 -11.58
N ASN A 71 36.77 10.37 -10.86
CA ASN A 71 38.10 10.96 -10.91
C ASN A 71 38.91 10.22 -11.97
N VAL A 72 39.21 10.90 -13.08
CA VAL A 72 39.93 10.34 -14.23
C VAL A 72 41.45 10.46 -14.14
N ASN A 73 41.94 11.08 -13.06
CA ASN A 73 43.36 11.35 -12.81
C ASN A 73 43.90 10.51 -11.64
N THR A 74 43.43 9.28 -11.50
CA THR A 74 43.86 8.35 -10.46
C THR A 74 44.45 7.10 -11.09
N ASP A 75 45.52 6.59 -10.48
CA ASP A 75 46.15 5.32 -10.86
C ASP A 75 45.41 4.11 -10.25
N THR A 76 44.33 4.37 -9.50
CA THR A 76 43.49 3.34 -8.88
C THR A 76 42.34 2.94 -9.79
N LYS A 77 41.88 1.68 -9.67
CA LYS A 77 40.64 1.21 -10.32
C LYS A 77 39.36 1.77 -9.68
N ASP A 78 39.49 2.43 -8.53
CA ASP A 78 38.37 3.05 -7.83
C ASP A 78 38.26 4.52 -8.23
N LEU A 79 37.48 4.73 -9.28
CA LEU A 79 37.37 6.02 -9.94
C LEU A 79 36.32 6.92 -9.26
N LEU A 80 35.57 6.52 -8.23
CA LEU A 80 34.52 7.39 -7.69
C LEU A 80 35.09 8.61 -6.94
N ARG A 81 34.56 9.81 -7.20
CA ARG A 81 34.99 11.06 -6.53
C ARG A 81 34.61 11.10 -5.05
N ILE A 82 33.52 10.43 -4.68
CA ILE A 82 33.03 10.21 -3.32
C ILE A 82 32.65 8.74 -3.28
N LYS A 83 33.30 7.97 -2.39
CA LYS A 83 33.16 6.51 -2.35
C LYS A 83 31.93 6.10 -1.55
N GLU A 84 31.55 6.93 -0.59
CA GLU A 84 30.43 6.72 0.29
C GLU A 84 29.11 6.93 -0.47
N SER A 85 28.28 5.89 -0.44
CA SER A 85 26.88 6.00 -0.83
C SER A 85 26.06 6.20 0.44
N PRO A 86 25.09 7.13 0.44
CA PRO A 86 24.50 7.80 -0.72
C PRO A 86 25.08 9.18 -1.07
N GLU A 87 26.16 9.62 -0.41
CA GLU A 87 26.72 10.98 -0.46
C GLU A 87 26.95 11.47 -1.89
N MET A 88 27.55 10.64 -2.75
CA MET A 88 27.72 10.95 -4.18
C MET A 88 26.39 11.24 -4.88
N CYS A 89 25.39 10.39 -4.65
CA CYS A 89 24.12 10.43 -5.36
C CYS A 89 23.27 11.63 -4.95
N ILE A 90 23.25 11.96 -3.65
CA ILE A 90 22.42 13.04 -3.10
C ILE A 90 22.96 14.44 -3.39
N LEU A 91 24.17 14.57 -3.96
CA LEU A 91 24.66 15.85 -4.51
C LEU A 91 23.70 16.38 -5.59
N CYS A 92 23.20 15.47 -6.44
CA CYS A 92 22.23 15.81 -7.48
C CYS A 92 20.80 15.37 -7.10
N HIS A 93 20.64 14.24 -6.42
CA HIS A 93 19.34 13.74 -5.95
C HIS A 93 18.99 14.28 -4.56
N SER A 94 19.01 15.61 -4.42
CA SER A 94 18.82 16.29 -3.14
C SER A 94 17.48 15.97 -2.46
N SER A 95 16.44 15.65 -3.24
CA SER A 95 15.14 15.21 -2.72
C SER A 95 15.21 13.92 -1.89
N LYS A 96 16.30 13.14 -2.02
CA LYS A 96 16.54 11.93 -1.23
C LYS A 96 17.38 12.17 0.02
N ARG A 97 17.96 13.36 0.17
CA ARG A 97 18.73 13.74 1.37
C ARG A 97 17.88 13.65 2.64
N THR A 98 16.71 14.29 2.62
CA THR A 98 15.75 14.24 3.74
C THR A 98 15.32 12.81 4.04
N THR A 99 14.94 12.03 3.03
CA THR A 99 14.58 10.61 3.23
C THR A 99 15.71 9.79 3.83
N TYR A 100 16.97 10.06 3.46
CA TYR A 100 18.09 9.28 3.98
C TYR A 100 18.55 9.68 5.38
N TYR A 101 18.52 10.97 5.72
CA TYR A 101 19.03 11.44 7.02
C TYR A 101 17.94 11.68 8.07
N GLU A 102 16.73 12.04 7.65
CA GLU A 102 15.68 12.50 8.56
C GLU A 102 14.53 11.50 8.71
N ASP A 103 14.20 10.71 7.68
CA ASP A 103 13.09 9.76 7.81
C ASP A 103 13.38 8.70 8.86
N LYS A 104 12.42 8.49 9.77
CA LYS A 104 12.57 7.54 10.88
C LYS A 104 12.76 6.09 10.44
N TYR A 105 12.12 5.67 9.35
CA TYR A 105 12.16 4.30 8.87
C TYR A 105 12.78 4.27 7.48
N GLN A 106 14.10 4.11 7.44
CA GLN A 106 14.89 3.95 6.22
C GLN A 106 15.01 2.47 5.87
N HIS A 107 15.09 2.16 4.58
CA HIS A 107 15.36 0.79 4.16
C HIS A 107 16.81 0.40 4.48
N PRO A 108 17.08 -0.67 5.25
CA PRO A 108 18.44 -1.03 5.66
C PRO A 108 19.40 -1.26 4.49
N ALA A 109 18.88 -1.75 3.36
CA ALA A 109 19.68 -1.93 2.14
C ALA A 109 20.34 -0.65 1.63
N ILE A 110 19.81 0.55 1.93
CA ILE A 110 20.44 1.80 1.50
C ILE A 110 21.77 2.01 2.23
N LYS A 111 21.82 1.71 3.54
CA LYS A 111 23.06 1.80 4.32
C LYS A 111 24.03 0.65 4.00
N GLN A 112 23.51 -0.54 3.74
CA GLN A 112 24.33 -1.75 3.54
C GLN A 112 24.85 -1.89 2.11
N ARG A 113 24.09 -1.45 1.10
CA ARG A 113 24.37 -1.67 -0.32
C ARG A 113 24.40 -0.38 -1.14
N GLY A 114 24.10 0.76 -0.52
CA GLY A 114 24.03 2.04 -1.20
C GLY A 114 22.86 2.15 -2.19
N CYS A 115 22.80 3.27 -2.90
CA CYS A 115 21.87 3.51 -4.00
C CYS A 115 22.05 2.47 -5.11
N THR A 116 23.30 2.06 -5.34
CA THR A 116 23.70 1.10 -6.36
C THR A 116 23.33 -0.35 -6.02
N GLY A 117 22.82 -0.61 -4.82
CA GLY A 117 22.24 -1.92 -4.48
C GLY A 117 20.96 -2.21 -5.27
N CYS A 118 20.25 -1.17 -5.69
CA CYS A 118 18.99 -1.26 -6.44
C CYS A 118 19.07 -0.62 -7.83
N HIS A 119 19.82 0.48 -7.95
CA HIS A 119 19.96 1.24 -9.18
C HIS A 119 21.27 0.92 -9.89
N ASP A 120 21.26 0.93 -11.21
CA ASP A 120 22.44 1.05 -12.03
C ASP A 120 22.74 2.56 -12.25
N PRO A 121 23.94 3.04 -11.88
CA PRO A 121 24.30 4.45 -11.98
C PRO A 121 24.60 4.90 -13.41
N HIS A 122 24.71 3.97 -14.37
CA HIS A 122 25.02 4.26 -15.76
C HIS A 122 23.81 4.12 -16.66
N SER A 123 23.25 2.92 -16.76
CA SER A 123 22.16 2.62 -17.69
C SER A 123 21.40 1.36 -17.28
N GLY A 124 20.20 1.18 -17.83
CA GLY A 124 19.46 -0.06 -17.65
C GLY A 124 18.34 -0.20 -18.66
N GLU A 125 17.80 -1.40 -18.77
CA GLU A 125 16.71 -1.74 -19.68
C GLU A 125 15.36 -1.16 -19.25
N ARG A 126 15.27 -0.63 -18.01
CA ARG A 126 14.02 -0.14 -17.41
C ARG A 126 14.14 1.25 -16.83
N GLN A 127 13.00 1.92 -16.72
CA GLN A 127 12.86 3.18 -16.01
C GLN A 127 13.49 3.10 -14.60
N PHE A 128 14.13 4.20 -14.22
CA PHE A 128 14.93 4.33 -12.99
C PHE A 128 16.20 3.47 -12.93
N ARG A 129 16.53 2.73 -14.01
CA ARG A 129 17.71 1.86 -14.10
C ARG A 129 17.76 0.85 -12.96
N LEU A 130 16.66 0.14 -12.73
CA LEU A 130 16.62 -0.89 -11.69
C LEU A 130 17.40 -2.13 -12.14
N LYS A 131 18.11 -2.78 -11.22
CA LYS A 131 18.94 -3.96 -11.48
C LYS A 131 18.18 -5.27 -11.79
N HIS A 132 16.87 -5.21 -11.91
CA HIS A 132 16.03 -6.34 -12.32
C HIS A 132 14.91 -5.87 -13.24
N ASP A 133 14.53 -6.73 -14.18
CA ASP A 133 13.54 -6.43 -15.23
C ASP A 133 12.18 -6.07 -14.65
N LYS A 134 11.75 -6.80 -13.61
CA LYS A 134 10.49 -6.55 -12.91
C LYS A 134 10.77 -5.92 -11.56
N ARG A 135 10.07 -4.82 -11.31
CA ARG A 135 10.07 -4.08 -10.04
C ARG A 135 9.92 -4.98 -8.81
N LYS A 136 9.00 -5.94 -8.85
CA LYS A 136 8.80 -6.89 -7.74
C LYS A 136 10.02 -7.80 -7.53
N ASP A 137 10.66 -8.26 -8.62
CA ASP A 137 11.73 -9.24 -8.57
C ASP A 137 12.99 -8.62 -7.94
N LEU A 138 13.21 -7.31 -8.12
CA LEU A 138 14.22 -6.56 -7.37
C LEU A 138 14.03 -6.68 -5.85
N CYS A 139 12.80 -6.55 -5.36
CA CYS A 139 12.54 -6.66 -3.92
C CYS A 139 12.72 -8.11 -3.45
N LEU A 140 12.23 -9.06 -4.24
CA LEU A 140 12.20 -10.48 -3.91
C LEU A 140 13.55 -11.19 -4.07
N SER A 141 14.56 -10.55 -4.67
CA SER A 141 15.93 -11.07 -4.71
C SER A 141 16.59 -11.09 -3.32
N CYS A 142 16.17 -10.18 -2.42
CA CYS A 142 16.59 -10.16 -1.02
C CYS A 142 15.48 -10.61 -0.06
N HIS A 143 14.22 -10.27 -0.31
CA HIS A 143 13.08 -10.65 0.54
C HIS A 143 12.54 -12.05 0.18
N THR A 144 13.38 -13.07 0.38
CA THR A 144 13.12 -14.46 -0.02
C THR A 144 11.95 -15.10 0.72
N GLU A 145 11.85 -14.94 2.03
CA GLU A 145 10.68 -15.40 2.80
C GLU A 145 9.37 -14.81 2.25
N LYS A 146 9.44 -13.55 1.81
CA LYS A 146 8.28 -12.89 1.22
C LYS A 146 7.92 -13.46 -0.14
N LYS A 147 8.94 -13.75 -0.94
CA LYS A 147 8.81 -14.43 -2.25
C LYS A 147 8.12 -15.77 -2.08
N GLU A 148 8.55 -16.56 -1.10
CA GLU A 148 7.96 -17.86 -0.79
C GLU A 148 6.49 -17.71 -0.39
N TRP A 149 6.18 -16.82 0.57
CA TRP A 149 4.82 -16.57 1.03
C TRP A 149 3.85 -16.18 -0.10
N ILE A 150 4.19 -15.16 -0.90
CA ILE A 150 3.26 -14.67 -1.93
C ILE A 150 3.06 -15.69 -3.06
N ASN A 151 4.01 -16.62 -3.22
CA ASN A 151 3.93 -17.67 -4.22
C ASN A 151 3.12 -18.87 -3.70
N SER A 152 3.22 -19.20 -2.42
CA SER A 152 2.55 -20.35 -1.81
C SER A 152 1.07 -20.13 -1.52
N VAL A 153 0.68 -18.91 -1.13
CA VAL A 153 -0.70 -18.65 -0.69
C VAL A 153 -1.70 -18.64 -1.84
N LYS A 154 -2.91 -19.15 -1.59
CA LYS A 154 -3.98 -19.24 -2.59
C LYS A 154 -4.52 -17.89 -3.04
N ASN A 155 -4.86 -16.99 -2.11
CA ASN A 155 -5.47 -15.69 -2.42
C ASN A 155 -4.39 -14.62 -2.34
N LYS A 156 -4.12 -13.96 -3.46
CA LYS A 156 -2.95 -13.10 -3.64
C LYS A 156 -3.40 -11.66 -3.85
N HIS A 157 -2.62 -10.70 -3.37
CA HIS A 157 -2.95 -9.31 -3.63
C HIS A 157 -2.57 -8.95 -5.06
N GLY A 158 -3.55 -8.76 -5.96
CA GLY A 158 -3.31 -8.47 -7.37
C GLY A 158 -2.33 -7.30 -7.60
N ALA A 159 -2.38 -6.25 -6.75
CA ALA A 159 -1.48 -5.10 -6.90
C ALA A 159 0.02 -5.44 -6.80
N ILE A 160 0.40 -6.53 -6.12
CA ILE A 160 1.80 -6.97 -6.03
C ILE A 160 2.32 -7.49 -7.38
N PHE A 161 1.42 -7.99 -8.23
CA PHE A 161 1.75 -8.65 -9.49
C PHE A 161 1.61 -7.73 -10.71
N LEU A 162 1.13 -6.49 -10.52
CA LEU A 162 1.09 -5.47 -11.57
C LEU A 162 2.51 -5.03 -11.95
N GLU A 163 2.78 -4.98 -13.25
CA GLU A 163 4.12 -4.72 -13.80
C GLU A 163 4.69 -3.36 -13.39
N ASP A 164 3.83 -2.33 -13.31
CA ASP A 164 4.24 -0.94 -13.11
C ASP A 164 4.41 -0.53 -11.64
N GLY A 165 4.17 -1.39 -10.65
CA GLY A 165 4.23 -0.89 -9.28
C GLY A 165 4.11 -1.85 -8.11
N GLY A 166 4.09 -3.17 -8.32
CA GLY A 166 4.13 -4.23 -7.30
C GLY A 166 4.20 -3.80 -5.82
N CYS A 167 5.37 -3.93 -5.19
CA CYS A 167 5.60 -3.57 -3.79
C CYS A 167 5.50 -2.05 -3.54
N PHE A 168 5.81 -1.25 -4.56
CA PHE A 168 5.93 0.20 -4.48
C PHE A 168 4.58 0.92 -4.36
N PHE A 169 3.45 0.26 -4.67
CA PHE A 169 2.14 0.84 -4.41
C PHE A 169 1.90 1.09 -2.92
N CYS A 170 2.47 0.23 -2.07
CA CYS A 170 2.29 0.30 -0.63
C CYS A 170 3.53 0.87 0.09
N HIS A 171 4.72 0.51 -0.38
CA HIS A 171 5.98 0.82 0.29
C HIS A 171 6.79 1.87 -0.47
N ASP A 172 7.47 2.77 0.25
CA ASP A 172 8.57 3.54 -0.31
C ASP A 172 9.90 2.86 0.03
N PRO A 173 10.64 2.32 -0.95
CA PRO A 173 11.91 1.62 -0.73
C PRO A 173 13.02 2.54 -0.24
N HIS A 174 12.86 3.86 -0.35
CA HIS A 174 13.88 4.83 0.11
C HIS A 174 13.75 5.08 1.61
N GLY A 175 12.54 5.00 2.14
CA GLY A 175 12.23 5.31 3.52
C GLY A 175 10.99 6.19 3.65
N THR A 176 10.43 6.19 4.87
CA THR A 176 9.34 7.10 5.26
C THR A 176 9.40 7.37 6.76
N ASN A 177 8.63 8.34 7.25
CA ASN A 177 8.39 8.51 8.69
C ASN A 177 7.40 7.51 9.30
N ARG A 178 7.02 6.47 8.55
CA ARG A 178 5.99 5.49 8.93
C ARG A 178 6.57 4.07 9.05
N PRO A 179 6.13 3.28 10.05
CA PRO A 179 6.58 1.91 10.21
C PRO A 179 6.38 1.10 8.93
N LYS A 180 7.30 0.18 8.64
CA LYS A 180 7.29 -0.67 7.43
C LYS A 180 7.33 0.13 6.12
N MET A 181 7.76 1.39 6.18
CA MET A 181 7.94 2.28 5.04
C MET A 181 6.64 2.50 4.24
N LEU A 182 5.50 2.61 4.92
CA LEU A 182 4.20 2.77 4.27
C LEU A 182 4.01 4.19 3.70
N LYS A 183 3.40 4.25 2.51
CA LYS A 183 3.16 5.52 1.80
C LYS A 183 2.03 6.37 2.38
N ALA A 184 1.19 5.82 3.25
CA ALA A 184 0.10 6.55 3.90
C ALA A 184 0.10 6.33 5.44
N PRO A 185 -0.49 7.26 6.23
CA PRO A 185 -0.49 7.23 7.69
C PRO A 185 -1.09 5.95 8.28
N THR A 186 -2.20 5.47 7.72
CA THR A 186 -2.86 4.25 8.17
C THR A 186 -3.02 3.25 7.03
N SER A 187 -3.23 1.97 7.38
CA SER A 187 -3.54 0.96 6.36
C SER A 187 -4.86 1.26 5.66
N LYS A 188 -5.85 1.84 6.36
CA LYS A 188 -7.11 2.27 5.77
C LYS A 188 -6.87 3.33 4.68
N ASP A 189 -6.11 4.38 4.98
CA ASP A 189 -5.82 5.44 4.00
C ASP A 189 -5.09 4.86 2.78
N LEU A 190 -4.13 3.96 3.01
CA LEU A 190 -3.40 3.30 1.94
C LEU A 190 -4.32 2.43 1.07
N CYS A 191 -5.12 1.57 1.69
CA CYS A 191 -6.01 0.66 0.97
C CYS A 191 -7.09 1.44 0.21
N LEU A 192 -7.69 2.46 0.81
CA LEU A 192 -8.75 3.26 0.19
C LEU A 192 -8.24 4.17 -0.95
N SER A 193 -6.93 4.27 -1.17
CA SER A 193 -6.39 4.90 -2.40
C SER A 193 -6.73 4.10 -3.66
N CYS A 194 -6.90 2.78 -3.55
CA CYS A 194 -7.23 1.87 -4.66
C CYS A 194 -8.58 1.17 -4.48
N HIS A 195 -8.97 0.82 -3.26
CA HIS A 195 -10.25 0.17 -2.92
C HIS A 195 -11.41 1.19 -2.83
N ASN A 196 -11.39 2.21 -3.68
CA ASN A 196 -12.38 3.28 -3.82
C ASN A 196 -13.31 3.12 -5.02
N LYS A 197 -13.29 1.93 -5.63
CA LYS A 197 -14.16 1.51 -6.72
C LYS A 197 -14.33 -0.01 -6.68
N PRO A 198 -15.31 -0.56 -7.40
CA PRO A 198 -15.40 -2.00 -7.56
C PRO A 198 -14.13 -2.55 -8.26
N LEU A 199 -13.60 -3.67 -7.75
CA LEU A 199 -12.40 -4.31 -8.29
C LEU A 199 -12.69 -5.77 -8.60
N LYS A 200 -12.31 -6.25 -9.79
CA LYS A 200 -12.45 -7.65 -10.16
C LYS A 200 -11.35 -8.47 -9.48
N ARG A 201 -11.72 -9.60 -8.89
CA ARG A 201 -10.77 -10.56 -8.32
C ARG A 201 -10.20 -11.46 -9.41
N ASP A 202 -8.91 -11.69 -9.35
CA ASP A 202 -8.22 -12.55 -10.32
C ASP A 202 -8.58 -14.03 -10.11
N GLU A 203 -8.86 -14.46 -8.88
CA GLU A 203 -9.04 -15.89 -8.57
C GLU A 203 -10.40 -16.46 -9.02
N ASP A 204 -11.45 -15.65 -8.99
CA ASP A 204 -12.83 -16.11 -9.27
C ASP A 204 -13.66 -15.12 -10.11
N GLY A 205 -13.06 -14.03 -10.58
CA GLY A 205 -13.72 -13.02 -11.39
C GLY A 205 -14.80 -12.21 -10.66
N LYS A 206 -15.02 -12.43 -9.36
CA LYS A 206 -16.05 -11.71 -8.61
C LYS A 206 -15.62 -10.27 -8.35
N MET A 207 -16.60 -9.38 -8.35
CA MET A 207 -16.37 -7.98 -8.01
C MET A 207 -16.31 -7.80 -6.48
N LEU A 208 -15.21 -7.22 -6.01
CA LEU A 208 -15.12 -6.58 -4.71
C LEU A 208 -15.94 -5.30 -4.74
N LEU A 209 -16.58 -5.00 -3.61
CA LEU A 209 -17.32 -3.76 -3.42
C LEU A 209 -16.38 -2.54 -3.37
N ASN A 210 -16.91 -1.36 -3.66
CA ASN A 210 -16.24 -0.09 -3.39
C ASN A 210 -16.17 0.12 -1.88
N MET A 211 -15.01 -0.16 -1.27
CA MET A 211 -14.89 -0.12 0.19
C MET A 211 -14.95 1.31 0.72
N LYS A 212 -14.39 2.28 -0.02
CA LYS A 212 -14.44 3.69 0.36
C LYS A 212 -15.89 4.17 0.48
N GLU A 213 -16.67 3.97 -0.59
CA GLU A 213 -18.09 4.32 -0.61
C GLU A 213 -18.90 3.55 0.44
N HIS A 214 -18.60 2.26 0.64
CA HIS A 214 -19.26 1.48 1.68
C HIS A 214 -19.04 2.06 3.08
N LEU A 215 -17.81 2.46 3.42
CA LEU A 215 -17.49 3.07 4.72
C LEU A 215 -18.04 4.49 4.86
N GLU A 216 -18.15 5.26 3.77
CA GLU A 216 -18.78 6.59 3.76
C GLU A 216 -20.30 6.50 3.98
N ASN A 217 -20.95 5.52 3.36
CA ASN A 217 -22.39 5.30 3.49
C ASN A 217 -22.80 4.60 4.79
N ASN A 218 -21.85 4.05 5.55
CA ASN A 218 -22.09 3.30 6.78
C ASN A 218 -21.21 3.86 7.91
N THR A 219 -21.80 4.65 8.80
CA THR A 219 -21.03 5.45 9.78
C THR A 219 -20.70 4.72 11.08
N LYS A 220 -21.30 3.55 11.34
CA LYS A 220 -20.99 2.72 12.51
C LYS A 220 -19.96 1.67 12.12
N TRP A 221 -18.70 1.99 12.40
CA TRP A 221 -17.55 1.20 12.02
C TRP A 221 -17.18 0.16 13.07
N HIS A 222 -16.62 -0.96 12.60
CA HIS A 222 -15.98 -1.93 13.47
C HIS A 222 -14.65 -1.40 14.02
N GLY A 223 -14.23 -1.85 15.21
CA GLY A 223 -13.05 -1.35 15.93
C GLY A 223 -11.78 -1.18 15.07
N PRO A 224 -11.34 -2.21 14.31
CA PRO A 224 -10.18 -2.08 13.43
C PRO A 224 -10.33 -1.04 12.32
N ILE A 225 -11.56 -0.74 11.87
CA ILE A 225 -11.80 0.31 10.86
C ILE A 225 -11.72 1.70 11.49
N ILE A 226 -12.21 1.84 12.74
CA ILE A 226 -12.09 3.07 13.53
C ILE A 226 -10.62 3.47 13.67
N THR A 227 -9.75 2.52 14.00
CA THR A 227 -8.31 2.75 14.19
C THR A 227 -7.51 2.76 12.89
N GLY A 228 -8.14 2.64 11.72
CA GLY A 228 -7.47 2.64 10.41
C GLY A 228 -6.63 1.40 10.14
N ASN A 229 -6.91 0.29 10.81
CA ASN A 229 -6.15 -0.96 10.81
C ASN A 229 -6.85 -2.09 10.03
N CYS A 230 -7.00 -1.92 8.72
CA CYS A 230 -7.47 -2.98 7.81
C CYS A 230 -6.62 -4.25 7.91
N VAL A 231 -5.31 -4.10 8.17
CA VAL A 231 -4.38 -5.22 8.35
C VAL A 231 -4.57 -5.96 9.67
N GLY A 232 -5.50 -5.54 10.54
CA GLY A 232 -5.92 -6.31 11.71
C GLY A 232 -6.59 -7.63 11.32
N CYS A 233 -7.34 -7.62 10.21
CA CYS A 233 -8.05 -8.79 9.70
C CYS A 233 -7.48 -9.30 8.38
N HIS A 234 -7.00 -8.41 7.51
CA HIS A 234 -6.47 -8.79 6.19
C HIS A 234 -4.94 -8.90 6.19
N ASN A 235 -4.39 -9.81 5.40
CA ASN A 235 -2.98 -9.83 5.07
C ASN A 235 -2.79 -9.16 3.70
N PRO A 236 -2.19 -7.96 3.60
CA PRO A 236 -2.08 -7.23 2.34
C PRO A 236 -1.17 -7.91 1.30
N HIS A 237 -0.51 -9.00 1.67
CA HIS A 237 0.37 -9.75 0.77
C HIS A 237 -0.22 -11.07 0.29
N GLY A 238 -1.35 -11.49 0.83
CA GLY A 238 -2.02 -12.74 0.49
C GLY A 238 -2.16 -13.68 1.69
N SER A 239 -3.13 -14.60 1.60
CA SER A 239 -3.33 -15.70 2.54
C SER A 239 -4.14 -16.83 1.90
N ASP A 240 -4.15 -18.00 2.53
CA ASP A 240 -4.98 -19.12 2.07
C ASP A 240 -6.47 -18.94 2.36
N ASN A 241 -6.81 -18.01 3.26
CA ASN A 241 -8.19 -17.72 3.61
C ASN A 241 -8.83 -16.79 2.58
N HIS A 242 -10.12 -17.00 2.30
CA HIS A 242 -10.85 -16.19 1.34
C HIS A 242 -10.74 -14.69 1.67
N ARG A 243 -10.72 -13.83 0.65
CA ARG A 243 -10.57 -12.37 0.81
C ARG A 243 -9.33 -11.97 1.62
N MET A 244 -8.29 -12.79 1.57
CA MET A 244 -6.99 -12.53 2.19
C MET A 244 -7.07 -12.33 3.72
N LEU A 245 -7.99 -13.02 4.39
CA LEU A 245 -8.12 -12.95 5.85
C LEU A 245 -6.90 -13.62 6.52
N LYS A 246 -6.48 -13.08 7.68
CA LYS A 246 -5.35 -13.61 8.44
C LYS A 246 -5.62 -14.97 9.07
N GLY A 247 -6.88 -15.32 9.29
CA GLY A 247 -7.29 -16.61 9.81
C GLY A 247 -8.55 -17.12 9.13
N PRO A 248 -8.96 -18.36 9.46
CA PRO A 248 -10.11 -18.99 8.85
C PRO A 248 -11.39 -18.24 9.16
N TYR A 249 -12.28 -18.20 8.18
CA TYR A 249 -13.64 -17.75 8.31
C TYR A 249 -14.52 -18.47 7.29
N PRO A 250 -15.73 -18.94 7.64
CA PRO A 250 -16.58 -19.64 6.69
C PRO A 250 -17.04 -18.72 5.55
N SER A 251 -16.90 -19.19 4.31
CA SER A 251 -17.28 -18.41 3.12
C SER A 251 -18.76 -18.54 2.74
N LYS A 252 -19.46 -19.53 3.30
CA LYS A 252 -20.88 -19.83 3.05
C LYS A 252 -21.76 -19.20 4.12
N SER A 253 -23.05 -19.02 3.82
CA SER A 253 -24.03 -18.53 4.80
C SER A 253 -24.42 -19.58 5.86
N ILE A 254 -24.27 -20.86 5.51
CA ILE A 254 -24.58 -22.02 6.37
C ILE A 254 -23.37 -22.93 6.39
N GLU A 255 -22.83 -23.18 7.59
CA GLU A 255 -21.71 -24.09 7.81
C GLU A 255 -21.71 -24.53 9.29
N LYS A 256 -21.40 -25.81 9.54
CA LYS A 256 -21.38 -26.36 10.90
C LYS A 256 -20.45 -25.53 11.77
N PHE A 257 -20.96 -25.03 12.90
CA PHE A 257 -20.17 -24.21 13.79
C PHE A 257 -19.00 -25.01 14.41
N LYS A 258 -17.82 -24.44 14.26
CA LYS A 258 -16.54 -24.91 14.80
C LYS A 258 -15.77 -23.67 15.25
N PRO A 259 -15.54 -23.44 16.56
CA PRO A 259 -14.88 -22.24 17.05
C PRO A 259 -13.57 -21.92 16.33
N GLU A 260 -12.75 -22.93 16.06
CA GLU A 260 -11.48 -22.84 15.36
C GLU A 260 -11.58 -22.34 13.91
N SER A 261 -12.78 -22.42 13.30
CA SER A 261 -13.03 -21.90 11.95
C SER A 261 -13.34 -20.40 11.93
N TYR A 262 -13.36 -19.72 13.08
CA TYR A 262 -13.67 -18.30 13.20
C TYR A 262 -12.51 -17.56 13.87
N PHE A 263 -11.61 -16.99 13.06
CA PHE A 263 -10.49 -16.19 13.57
C PHE A 263 -10.94 -14.97 14.39
N CYS A 264 -12.21 -14.57 14.28
CA CYS A 264 -12.83 -13.51 15.09
C CYS A 264 -12.63 -13.74 16.59
N PHE A 265 -12.56 -15.01 17.04
CA PHE A 265 -12.40 -15.34 18.45
C PHE A 265 -10.99 -15.09 19.00
N ILE A 266 -10.04 -14.66 18.15
CA ILE A 266 -8.74 -14.12 18.61
C ILE A 266 -8.95 -12.82 19.41
N CYS A 267 -10.03 -12.08 19.15
CA CYS A 267 -10.33 -10.80 19.81
C CYS A 267 -11.71 -10.76 20.49
N HIS A 268 -12.51 -11.80 20.35
CA HIS A 268 -13.89 -11.84 20.82
C HIS A 268 -14.14 -13.12 21.60
N ASP A 269 -14.81 -13.02 22.75
CA ASP A 269 -15.11 -14.19 23.58
C ASP A 269 -16.04 -15.17 22.84
N SER A 270 -15.66 -16.43 22.79
CA SER A 270 -16.45 -17.47 22.10
C SER A 270 -17.74 -17.80 22.87
N GLU A 271 -17.75 -17.54 24.17
CA GLU A 271 -18.81 -17.76 25.17
C GLU A 271 -20.11 -17.08 24.78
N LYS A 272 -20.02 -15.95 24.06
CA LYS A 272 -21.20 -15.26 23.49
C LYS A 272 -22.00 -16.15 22.53
N ILE A 273 -21.38 -17.21 22.00
CA ILE A 273 -21.97 -18.21 21.10
C ILE A 273 -22.06 -19.59 21.78
N THR A 274 -20.99 -20.00 22.47
CA THR A 274 -20.84 -21.38 22.95
C THR A 274 -21.63 -21.67 24.22
N GLN A 275 -21.91 -20.66 25.05
CA GLN A 275 -22.75 -20.86 26.23
C GLN A 275 -24.23 -20.80 25.88
N ALA A 276 -24.93 -21.92 26.07
CA ALA A 276 -26.35 -22.04 25.80
C ALA A 276 -27.22 -21.13 26.70
N PHE A 277 -26.73 -20.81 27.90
CA PHE A 277 -27.40 -19.93 28.86
C PHE A 277 -26.40 -18.89 29.39
N THR A 278 -26.80 -17.63 29.43
CA THR A 278 -25.99 -16.52 29.93
C THR A 278 -26.87 -15.30 30.21
N THR A 279 -26.49 -14.50 31.20
CA THR A 279 -27.04 -13.15 31.43
C THR A 279 -26.05 -12.03 31.08
N THR A 280 -24.77 -12.37 30.87
CA THR A 280 -23.62 -11.47 30.82
C THR A 280 -22.94 -11.40 29.45
N PHE A 281 -22.81 -12.52 28.74
CA PHE A 281 -22.01 -12.59 27.51
C PHE A 281 -22.70 -11.99 26.28
N THR A 282 -24.03 -11.89 26.29
CA THR A 282 -24.77 -11.30 25.18
C THR A 282 -26.13 -10.74 25.58
N ASN A 283 -26.55 -9.71 24.85
CA ASN A 283 -27.90 -9.13 24.93
C ASN A 283 -28.88 -9.74 23.91
N PHE A 284 -28.42 -10.64 23.03
CA PHE A 284 -29.30 -11.41 22.14
C PHE A 284 -29.68 -12.72 22.84
N ARG A 285 -30.56 -12.60 23.83
CA ARG A 285 -31.00 -13.69 24.70
C ARG A 285 -32.47 -13.50 25.10
N ARG A 286 -33.22 -14.60 25.27
CA ARG A 286 -34.56 -14.60 25.88
C ARG A 286 -34.42 -15.15 27.29
N ASN A 287 -34.68 -14.34 28.31
CA ASN A 287 -34.26 -14.63 29.69
C ASN A 287 -32.74 -14.90 29.69
N ASP A 288 -32.28 -15.99 30.27
CA ASP A 288 -30.90 -16.46 30.21
C ASP A 288 -30.57 -17.26 28.94
N LYS A 289 -31.56 -17.72 28.17
CA LYS A 289 -31.30 -18.52 26.96
C LYS A 289 -30.62 -17.71 25.87
N ASN A 290 -29.40 -18.10 25.51
CA ASN A 290 -28.62 -17.46 24.47
C ASN A 290 -29.20 -17.75 23.08
N LEU A 291 -29.62 -16.70 22.36
CA LEU A 291 -30.17 -16.86 21.02
C LEU A 291 -29.09 -16.99 19.94
N HIS A 292 -27.83 -16.60 20.20
CA HIS A 292 -26.73 -16.90 19.28
C HIS A 292 -26.52 -18.41 19.15
N THR A 293 -26.56 -19.16 20.25
CA THR A 293 -26.45 -20.63 20.23
C THR A 293 -27.50 -21.28 19.32
N VAL A 294 -28.72 -20.74 19.28
CA VAL A 294 -29.79 -21.26 18.41
C VAL A 294 -29.47 -21.07 16.93
N HIS A 295 -28.97 -19.89 16.55
CA HIS A 295 -28.73 -19.58 15.14
C HIS A 295 -27.39 -20.13 14.66
N VAL A 296 -26.33 -19.94 15.44
CA VAL A 296 -24.97 -20.27 15.03
C VAL A 296 -24.67 -21.74 15.26
N GLN A 297 -24.95 -22.29 16.45
CA GLN A 297 -24.61 -23.70 16.73
C GLN A 297 -25.67 -24.67 16.22
N LYS A 298 -26.95 -24.43 16.54
CA LYS A 298 -28.03 -25.37 16.17
C LYS A 298 -28.43 -25.25 14.70
N SER A 299 -28.53 -24.03 14.18
CA SER A 299 -28.97 -23.79 12.80
C SER A 299 -27.79 -23.60 11.83
N SER A 300 -26.55 -23.68 12.31
CA SER A 300 -25.33 -23.55 11.50
C SER A 300 -25.25 -22.25 10.68
N ILE A 301 -25.89 -21.17 11.15
CA ILE A 301 -25.87 -19.88 10.46
C ILE A 301 -24.55 -19.17 10.78
N VAL A 302 -23.80 -18.86 9.74
CA VAL A 302 -22.52 -18.15 9.85
C VAL A 302 -22.74 -16.69 10.24
N CYS A 303 -21.90 -16.13 11.12
CA CYS A 303 -22.07 -14.79 11.67
C CYS A 303 -22.30 -13.70 10.59
N GLY A 304 -21.59 -13.81 9.46
CA GLY A 304 -21.61 -12.85 8.35
C GLY A 304 -22.91 -12.88 7.56
N THR A 305 -23.79 -13.85 7.82
CA THR A 305 -25.16 -13.84 7.33
C THR A 305 -25.96 -12.73 8.00
N CYS A 306 -25.72 -12.45 9.29
CA CYS A 306 -26.46 -11.42 10.03
C CYS A 306 -25.64 -10.14 10.25
N HIS A 307 -24.31 -10.26 10.34
CA HIS A 307 -23.42 -9.15 10.68
C HIS A 307 -22.61 -8.66 9.47
N GLU A 308 -22.39 -7.35 9.40
CA GLU A 308 -21.43 -6.71 8.49
C GLU A 308 -20.22 -6.22 9.28
N PHE A 309 -19.04 -6.80 9.01
CA PHE A 309 -17.88 -6.61 9.86
C PHE A 309 -17.07 -5.34 9.57
N HIS A 310 -17.37 -4.64 8.49
CA HIS A 310 -16.71 -3.37 8.19
C HIS A 310 -17.45 -2.23 8.84
N ALA A 311 -18.71 -2.03 8.42
CA ALA A 311 -19.53 -0.93 8.86
C ALA A 311 -21.02 -1.18 8.59
N VAL A 312 -21.87 -0.59 9.42
CA VAL A 312 -23.32 -0.50 9.18
C VAL A 312 -23.81 0.93 9.35
N LYS A 313 -25.03 1.20 8.88
CA LYS A 313 -25.63 2.52 8.95
C LYS A 313 -26.08 2.89 10.36
N GLU A 314 -26.78 1.99 11.05
CA GLU A 314 -27.53 2.36 12.26
C GLU A 314 -27.16 1.59 13.53
N GLN A 315 -26.90 0.27 13.46
CA GLN A 315 -27.01 -0.59 14.65
C GLN A 315 -25.71 -1.26 15.09
N ILE A 316 -25.35 -1.09 16.36
CA ILE A 316 -24.34 -1.92 17.06
C ILE A 316 -25.08 -3.08 17.75
N PRO A 317 -24.68 -4.35 17.54
CA PRO A 317 -23.35 -4.80 17.12
C PRO A 317 -23.26 -5.20 15.63
N LEU A 318 -23.36 -4.22 14.73
CA LEU A 318 -23.10 -4.35 13.29
C LEU A 318 -24.04 -5.32 12.58
N LEU A 319 -25.34 -5.23 12.86
CA LEU A 319 -26.35 -6.02 12.17
C LEU A 319 -26.65 -5.45 10.79
N LYS A 320 -26.81 -6.34 9.81
CA LYS A 320 -27.19 -5.99 8.44
C LYS A 320 -28.67 -5.62 8.36
N ASP A 321 -29.00 -4.59 7.61
CA ASP A 321 -30.40 -4.31 7.26
C ASP A 321 -30.94 -5.36 6.29
N LYS A 322 -30.12 -5.71 5.29
CA LYS A 322 -30.42 -6.68 4.23
C LYS A 322 -29.30 -7.69 4.11
N THR A 323 -29.66 -8.94 3.87
CA THR A 323 -28.71 -10.03 3.66
C THR A 323 -29.18 -10.99 2.59
N THR A 324 -28.30 -11.92 2.21
CA THR A 324 -28.61 -13.01 1.28
C THR A 324 -28.44 -14.33 2.00
N PHE A 325 -29.47 -15.18 1.95
CA PHE A 325 -29.45 -16.53 2.53
C PHE A 325 -29.97 -17.50 1.49
N ALA A 326 -29.19 -18.55 1.20
CA ALA A 326 -29.50 -19.53 0.16
C ALA A 326 -29.92 -18.89 -1.19
N GLY A 327 -29.22 -17.83 -1.60
CA GLY A 327 -29.49 -17.10 -2.86
C GLY A 327 -30.64 -16.10 -2.81
N THR A 328 -31.43 -16.06 -1.74
CA THR A 328 -32.57 -15.14 -1.60
C THR A 328 -32.17 -13.91 -0.79
N LYS A 329 -32.45 -12.71 -1.31
CA LYS A 329 -32.25 -11.44 -0.60
C LYS A 329 -33.45 -11.15 0.29
N PHE A 330 -33.20 -10.76 1.53
CA PHE A 330 -34.25 -10.36 2.47
C PHE A 330 -33.73 -9.37 3.51
N SER A 331 -34.65 -8.68 4.17
CA SER A 331 -34.35 -7.78 5.28
C SER A 331 -34.38 -8.52 6.61
N LEU A 332 -33.46 -8.24 7.54
CA LEU A 332 -33.54 -8.80 8.89
C LEU A 332 -34.70 -8.20 9.69
N ASN A 333 -35.12 -6.97 9.36
CA ASN A 333 -36.18 -6.22 10.02
C ASN A 333 -36.00 -6.23 11.56
N TYR A 334 -34.76 -6.03 12.01
CA TYR A 334 -34.47 -6.02 13.44
C TYR A 334 -34.92 -4.71 14.07
N MET A 335 -35.72 -4.83 15.12
CA MET A 335 -36.13 -3.71 15.96
C MET A 335 -35.61 -3.94 17.38
N LYS A 336 -34.84 -2.98 17.90
CA LYS A 336 -34.32 -3.02 19.27
C LYS A 336 -35.36 -2.48 20.26
N ASN A 337 -35.57 -3.20 21.36
CA ASN A 337 -36.38 -2.73 22.49
C ASN A 337 -35.48 -2.56 23.73
N ILE A 338 -35.97 -1.80 24.73
CA ILE A 338 -35.25 -1.52 26.00
C ILE A 338 -34.79 -2.83 26.65
N ASP A 339 -35.70 -3.78 26.80
CA ASP A 339 -35.48 -5.08 27.43
C ASP A 339 -35.27 -6.20 26.42
N GLY A 340 -35.27 -5.94 25.12
CA GLY A 340 -35.34 -7.02 24.15
C GLY A 340 -35.03 -6.62 22.71
N GLY A 341 -35.77 -7.24 21.81
CA GLY A 341 -35.82 -6.90 20.40
C GLY A 341 -36.74 -7.84 19.65
N SER A 342 -36.91 -7.58 18.36
CA SER A 342 -37.63 -8.46 17.45
C SER A 342 -36.93 -8.55 16.11
N CYS A 343 -37.11 -9.68 15.42
CA CYS A 343 -36.67 -9.88 14.04
C CYS A 343 -37.83 -10.45 13.24
N ASN A 344 -37.96 -10.02 11.98
CA ASN A 344 -38.88 -10.63 11.03
C ASN A 344 -38.13 -10.99 9.73
N PRO A 345 -37.22 -11.97 9.78
CA PRO A 345 -36.49 -12.44 8.61
C PRO A 345 -37.35 -13.36 7.74
N ILE A 346 -36.86 -13.76 6.57
CA ILE A 346 -37.55 -14.77 5.74
C ILE A 346 -37.52 -16.18 6.37
N CYS A 347 -36.56 -16.46 7.26
CA CYS A 347 -36.35 -17.80 7.81
C CYS A 347 -37.43 -18.21 8.83
N HIS A 348 -38.13 -17.26 9.46
CA HIS A 348 -39.21 -17.52 10.40
C HIS A 348 -40.12 -16.29 10.52
N ASN A 349 -41.39 -16.49 10.85
CA ASN A 349 -42.31 -15.39 11.23
C ASN A 349 -41.71 -14.48 12.30
N LYS A 350 -42.20 -13.24 12.42
CA LYS A 350 -41.75 -12.27 13.42
C LYS A 350 -41.61 -12.93 14.80
N ARG A 351 -40.40 -12.87 15.36
CA ARG A 351 -40.09 -13.33 16.71
C ARG A 351 -39.65 -12.17 17.56
N GLU A 352 -40.14 -12.13 18.78
CA GLU A 352 -39.74 -11.17 19.80
C GLU A 352 -39.04 -11.90 20.94
N TYR A 353 -38.12 -11.20 21.60
CA TYR A 353 -37.45 -11.70 22.80
C TYR A 353 -37.34 -10.58 23.83
N LYS A 354 -37.38 -10.96 25.11
CA LYS A 354 -37.21 -10.08 26.28
C LYS A 354 -36.14 -10.66 27.22
N ARG A 355 -35.39 -9.76 27.87
CA ARG A 355 -34.30 -10.02 28.81
C ARG A 355 -34.81 -9.76 30.23
N GLY A 356 -35.42 -10.75 30.86
CA GLY A 356 -35.97 -10.67 32.21
C GLY A 356 -37.07 -11.70 32.41
N PRO A 357 -37.38 -12.14 33.64
CA PRO A 357 -38.37 -13.18 33.86
C PRO A 357 -39.69 -12.79 33.19
N GLU A 358 -40.25 -13.70 32.38
CA GLU A 358 -41.60 -13.52 31.89
C GLU A 358 -42.51 -13.36 33.11
N ALA A 359 -43.35 -12.31 33.13
CA ALA A 359 -44.45 -12.28 34.08
C ALA A 359 -45.20 -13.59 33.89
N LYS A 360 -45.14 -14.48 34.89
CA LYS A 360 -45.87 -15.73 34.88
C LYS A 360 -47.33 -15.37 34.61
N LYS A 361 -47.85 -15.76 33.45
CA LYS A 361 -49.28 -15.70 33.17
C LYS A 361 -50.00 -16.73 34.00
#